data_AF-M1C834-F1
#
_entry.id   AF-M1C834-F1
#
_cell.length_a   1.000
_cell.length_b   1.000
_cell.length_c   1.000
_cell.angle_alpha   90.00
_cell.angle_beta   90.00
_cell.angle_gamma   90.00
#
_symmetry.space_group_name_H-M   'P 1'
#
loop_
_entity.id
_entity.type
_entity.pdbx_description
1 polymer ?
#
loop_
_entity_poly.entity_id
_entity_poly.type
_entity_poly.pdbx_seq_one_letter_code
_entity_poly.pdbx_strand_id
1 'polypeptide(L)'
;MPSLEEPTYVIEKIGTSCKRIFELKIMTPCDILFASALVSFLPNLKVLSVRCTELSKHALVILLDGLKKLKVLNISHCIITEYLSPPAPMKILTELDECIIKKVHRLDIFLTYMSDSCIMCQRTRNDEGFVRWNKYADLWKVDEVKSLEI
;
A
#
# COMPACT_ATOMS: atom_id res chain seq x y z
N MET A 1 -4.18 -18.44 1.24
CA MET A 1 -3.12 -18.19 0.23
C MET A 1 -1.82 -18.01 0.98
N PRO A 2 -0.68 -18.41 0.40
CA PRO A 2 0.59 -18.10 1.02
C PRO A 2 0.65 -16.57 1.12
N SER A 3 0.68 -16.04 2.34
CA SER A 3 1.40 -14.80 2.55
C SER A 3 2.78 -15.01 1.92
N LEU A 4 3.32 -14.01 1.23
CA LEU A 4 4.73 -14.05 0.90
C LEU A 4 5.45 -14.23 2.23
N GLU A 5 6.04 -15.41 2.48
CA GLU A 5 6.76 -15.67 3.74
C GLU A 5 7.85 -14.62 3.93
N GLU A 6 8.41 -14.14 2.82
CA GLU A 6 9.36 -13.05 2.74
C GLU A 6 8.96 -12.03 1.64
N PRO A 7 8.05 -11.08 1.94
CA PRO A 7 7.58 -10.10 0.97
C PRO A 7 8.73 -9.26 0.42
N THR A 8 9.69 -8.90 1.28
CA THR A 8 10.89 -8.14 0.96
C THR A 8 11.81 -8.88 -0.02
N TYR A 9 12.02 -10.19 0.19
CA TYR A 9 12.80 -11.04 -0.70
C TYR A 9 12.20 -11.10 -2.11
N VAL A 10 10.88 -11.22 -2.21
CA VAL A 10 10.21 -11.21 -3.52
C VAL A 10 10.41 -9.88 -4.23
N ILE A 11 10.29 -8.75 -3.54
CA ILE A 11 10.55 -7.43 -4.12
C ILE A 11 12.01 -7.28 -4.57
N GLU A 12 12.96 -7.79 -3.80
CA GLU A 12 14.38 -7.85 -4.21
C GLU A 12 14.55 -8.66 -5.50
N LYS A 13 13.99 -9.86 -5.57
CA LYS A 13 14.09 -10.72 -6.76
C LYS A 13 13.43 -10.10 -7.98
N ILE A 14 12.29 -9.45 -7.80
CA ILE A 14 11.62 -8.70 -8.86
C ILE A 14 12.51 -7.54 -9.32
N GLY A 15 13.03 -6.71 -8.41
CA GLY A 15 13.85 -5.55 -8.78
C GLY A 15 15.17 -5.91 -9.45
N THR A 16 15.79 -7.02 -9.03
CA THR A 16 17.03 -7.53 -9.63
C THR A 16 16.80 -8.17 -11.00
N SER A 17 15.65 -8.81 -11.22
CA SER A 17 15.36 -9.53 -12.46
C SER A 17 14.62 -8.70 -13.51
N CYS A 18 13.72 -7.82 -13.08
CA CYS A 18 12.74 -7.14 -13.93
C CYS A 18 12.99 -5.63 -14.00
N LYS A 19 13.96 -5.21 -14.82
CA LYS A 19 14.39 -3.80 -14.95
C LYS A 19 13.35 -2.83 -15.55
N ARG A 20 12.20 -3.34 -16.02
CA ARG A 20 11.16 -2.57 -16.72
C ARG A 20 9.82 -2.56 -16.00
N ILE A 21 9.81 -2.85 -14.70
CA ILE A 21 8.60 -2.71 -13.88
C ILE A 21 8.42 -1.24 -13.51
N PHE A 22 7.30 -0.69 -13.96
CA PHE A 22 6.89 0.69 -13.67
C PHE A 22 5.56 0.74 -12.93
N GLU A 23 4.82 -0.36 -12.90
CA GLU A 23 3.50 -0.45 -12.29
C GLU A 23 3.45 -1.69 -11.41
N LEU A 24 2.95 -1.53 -10.19
CA LEU A 24 2.85 -2.62 -9.23
C LEU A 24 1.59 -2.48 -8.40
N LYS A 25 0.91 -3.61 -8.22
CA LYS A 25 -0.25 -3.77 -7.33
C LYS A 25 0.09 -4.72 -6.21
N ILE A 26 -0.32 -4.35 -5.00
CA ILE A 26 -0.01 -5.06 -3.77
C ILE A 26 -1.26 -5.09 -2.88
N MET A 27 -1.55 -6.28 -2.36
CA MET A 27 -2.66 -6.54 -1.44
C MET A 27 -2.15 -7.35 -0.23
N THR A 28 -1.03 -6.92 0.34
CA THR A 28 -0.41 -7.47 1.54
C THR A 28 -0.02 -6.33 2.47
N PRO A 29 0.03 -6.54 3.81
CA PRO A 29 0.41 -5.50 4.75
C PRO A 29 1.70 -4.79 4.35
N CYS A 30 1.67 -3.47 4.41
CA CYS A 30 2.78 -2.62 4.02
C CYS A 30 3.33 -1.91 5.26
N ASP A 31 4.39 -2.50 5.81
CA ASP A 31 5.15 -1.97 6.93
C ASP A 31 6.40 -1.22 6.45
N ILE A 32 7.20 -0.74 7.41
CA ILE A 32 8.43 0.02 7.17
C ILE A 32 9.44 -0.80 6.34
N LEU A 33 9.58 -2.10 6.65
CA LEU A 33 10.56 -2.97 5.99
C LEU A 33 10.16 -3.21 4.53
N PHE A 34 8.89 -3.48 4.29
CA PHE A 34 8.36 -3.70 2.96
C PHE A 34 8.39 -2.44 2.10
N ALA A 35 8.01 -1.28 2.66
CA ALA A 35 8.15 0.00 1.97
C ALA A 35 9.61 0.33 1.64
N SER A 36 10.54 0.05 2.55
CA SER A 36 11.97 0.24 2.29
C SER A 36 12.47 -0.65 1.16
N ALA A 37 12.07 -1.93 1.13
CA ALA A 37 12.41 -2.83 0.03
C ALA A 37 11.89 -2.33 -1.32
N LEU A 38 10.64 -1.84 -1.38
CA LEU A 38 10.08 -1.25 -2.60
C LEU A 38 10.91 -0.06 -3.09
N VAL A 39 11.32 0.83 -2.19
CA VAL A 39 12.15 1.99 -2.52
C VAL A 39 13.54 1.56 -3.02
N SER A 40 14.17 0.60 -2.34
CA SER A 40 15.52 0.14 -2.67
C SER A 40 15.59 -0.62 -4.00
N PHE A 41 14.64 -1.52 -4.25
CA PHE A 41 14.71 -2.45 -5.38
C PHE A 41 13.85 -2.04 -6.57
N LEU A 42 12.81 -1.22 -6.36
CA LEU A 42 11.92 -0.73 -7.41
C LEU A 42 11.85 0.81 -7.47
N PRO A 43 12.98 1.54 -7.49
CA PRO A 43 13.00 3.01 -7.39
C PRO A 43 12.37 3.71 -8.61
N ASN A 44 12.13 2.97 -9.70
CA ASN A 44 11.58 3.50 -10.94
C ASN A 44 10.06 3.35 -11.08
N LEU A 45 9.36 2.83 -10.05
CA LEU A 45 7.91 2.75 -10.06
C LEU A 45 7.27 4.11 -10.34
N LYS A 46 6.31 4.09 -11.28
CA LYS A 46 5.48 5.23 -11.69
C LYS A 46 4.06 5.08 -11.16
N VAL A 47 3.57 3.85 -11.05
CA VAL A 47 2.24 3.52 -10.54
C VAL A 47 2.38 2.50 -9.42
N LEU A 48 1.82 2.80 -8.27
CA LEU A 48 1.77 1.88 -7.13
C LEU A 48 0.35 1.83 -6.59
N SER A 49 -0.22 0.63 -6.51
CA SER A 49 -1.48 0.36 -5.81
C SER A 49 -1.18 -0.50 -4.60
N VAL A 50 -1.38 0.03 -3.40
CA VAL A 50 -1.37 -0.71 -2.13
C VAL A 50 -2.79 -0.63 -1.61
N ARG A 51 -3.60 -1.66 -1.81
CA ARG A 51 -5.04 -1.59 -1.55
C ARG A 51 -5.55 -2.74 -0.69
N CYS A 52 -6.68 -2.51 -0.02
CA CYS A 52 -7.39 -3.51 0.79
C CYS A 52 -6.51 -4.19 1.87
N THR A 53 -5.61 -3.43 2.50
CA THR A 53 -4.63 -3.99 3.45
C THR A 53 -4.29 -3.00 4.56
N GLU A 54 -3.57 -3.45 5.59
CA GLU A 54 -2.90 -2.54 6.52
C GLU A 54 -1.77 -1.78 5.81
N LEU A 55 -1.71 -0.46 6.03
CA LEU A 55 -0.61 0.40 5.59
C LEU A 55 -0.13 1.26 6.76
N SER A 56 1.11 1.06 7.21
CA SER A 56 1.68 1.93 8.23
C SER A 56 1.85 3.35 7.69
N LYS A 57 1.52 4.35 8.51
CA LYS A 57 1.79 5.77 8.23
C LYS A 57 3.27 6.01 7.90
N HIS A 58 4.18 5.38 8.64
CA HIS A 58 5.62 5.50 8.39
C HIS A 58 6.02 4.87 7.07
N ALA A 59 5.42 3.71 6.72
CA ALA A 59 5.61 3.08 5.42
C ALA A 59 5.14 4.00 4.27
N LEU A 60 3.97 4.63 4.42
CA LEU A 60 3.46 5.59 3.45
C LEU A 60 4.42 6.79 3.26
N VAL A 61 4.98 7.33 4.34
CA VAL A 61 6.00 8.39 4.26
C VAL A 61 7.24 7.90 3.53
N ILE A 62 7.74 6.70 3.84
CA ILE A 62 8.90 6.09 3.15
C ILE A 62 8.64 5.94 1.65
N LEU A 63 7.46 5.45 1.25
CA LEU A 63 7.09 5.31 -0.16
C LEU A 63 7.05 6.68 -0.85
N LEU A 64 6.42 7.68 -0.23
CA LEU A 64 6.31 9.03 -0.78
C LEU A 64 7.65 9.75 -0.86
N ASP A 65 8.57 9.50 0.06
CA ASP A 65 9.90 10.11 0.04
C ASP A 65 10.88 9.34 -0.85
N GLY A 66 10.79 8.01 -0.90
CA GLY A 66 11.75 7.17 -1.61
C GLY A 66 11.45 6.99 -3.10
N LEU A 67 10.17 6.82 -3.47
CA LEU A 67 9.77 6.59 -4.87
C LEU A 67 9.64 7.91 -5.63
N LYS A 68 10.77 8.54 -5.95
CA LYS A 68 10.83 9.87 -6.58
C LYS A 68 10.14 9.95 -7.94
N LYS A 69 10.04 8.84 -8.68
CA LYS A 69 9.39 8.76 -10.00
C LYS A 69 7.90 8.39 -9.94
N LEU A 70 7.36 8.17 -8.74
CA LEU A 70 5.96 7.82 -8.55
C LEU A 70 5.06 8.96 -9.01
N LYS A 71 4.08 8.63 -9.84
CA LYS A 71 3.07 9.52 -10.41
C LYS A 71 1.67 9.19 -9.92
N VAL A 72 1.38 7.90 -9.76
CA VAL A 72 0.08 7.41 -9.32
C VAL A 72 0.27 6.58 -8.05
N LEU A 73 -0.45 6.94 -7.00
CA LEU A 73 -0.53 6.15 -5.77
C LEU A 73 -1.98 5.88 -5.44
N ASN A 74 -2.35 4.59 -5.37
CA ASN A 74 -3.63 4.14 -4.86
C ASN A 74 -3.44 3.50 -3.48
N ILE A 75 -4.08 4.07 -2.46
CA ILE A 75 -4.17 3.52 -1.10
C ILE A 75 -5.62 3.26 -0.68
N SER A 76 -6.51 3.09 -1.65
CA SER A 76 -7.93 2.89 -1.39
C SER A 76 -8.17 1.62 -0.57
N HIS A 77 -9.13 1.71 0.35
CA HIS A 77 -9.57 0.60 1.21
C HIS A 77 -8.50 0.10 2.18
N CYS A 78 -7.44 0.85 2.40
CA CYS A 78 -6.44 0.55 3.40
C CYS A 78 -6.86 1.00 4.79
N ILE A 79 -6.36 0.30 5.80
CA ILE A 79 -6.37 0.77 7.19
C ILE A 79 -5.01 1.43 7.41
N ILE A 80 -5.01 2.74 7.64
CA ILE A 80 -3.76 3.46 7.90
C ILE A 80 -3.48 3.43 9.39
N THR A 81 -2.29 2.94 9.76
CA THR A 81 -1.94 2.66 11.15
C THR A 81 -0.72 3.45 11.60
N GLU A 82 -0.78 4.00 12.81
CA GLU A 82 0.33 4.70 13.45
C GLU A 82 0.65 4.02 14.78
N TYR A 83 1.85 3.45 14.86
CA TYR A 83 2.37 2.85 16.09
C TYR A 83 3.02 3.95 16.92
N LEU A 84 2.42 4.25 18.07
CA LEU A 84 2.95 5.22 19.01
C LEU A 84 3.95 4.53 19.95
N SER A 85 4.91 5.30 20.49
CA SER A 85 5.90 4.78 21.44
C SER A 85 5.21 4.13 22.65
N PRO A 86 5.69 2.97 23.14
CA PRO A 86 5.14 2.34 24.33
C PRO A 86 5.07 3.33 25.51
N PRO A 87 3.96 3.37 26.27
CA PRO A 87 2.88 2.39 26.33
C PRO A 87 1.68 2.70 25.40
N ALA A 88 1.80 3.66 24.48
CA ALA A 88 0.66 4.11 23.70
C ALA A 88 0.20 3.05 22.67
N PRO A 89 -1.12 2.84 22.52
CA PRO A 89 -1.66 1.86 21.60
C PRO A 89 -1.47 2.27 20.14
N MET A 90 -1.53 1.29 19.24
CA MET A 90 -1.67 1.47 17.81
C MET A 90 -2.94 2.28 17.51
N LYS A 91 -2.81 3.32 16.68
CA LYS A 91 -3.92 4.18 16.28
C LYS A 91 -4.27 3.94 14.81
N ILE A 92 -5.55 3.72 14.54
CA ILE A 92 -6.09 3.76 13.17
C ILE A 92 -6.38 5.22 12.82
N LEU A 93 -5.85 5.69 11.70
CA LEU A 93 -6.07 7.05 11.21
C LEU A 93 -7.37 7.10 10.40
N THR A 94 -8.21 8.08 10.73
CA THR A 94 -9.43 8.39 9.96
C THR A 94 -9.17 9.39 8.84
N GLU A 95 -8.08 10.16 8.95
CA GLU A 95 -7.67 11.20 8.02
C GLU A 95 -6.15 11.24 7.87
N LEU A 96 -5.68 11.77 6.74
CA LEU A 96 -4.27 11.98 6.48
C LEU A 96 -3.84 13.33 7.04
N ASP A 97 -2.69 13.37 7.69
CA ASP A 97 -2.14 14.64 8.19
C ASP A 97 -1.62 15.54 7.07
N GLU A 98 -1.44 16.81 7.40
CA GLU A 98 -0.98 17.84 6.46
C GLU A 98 0.40 17.52 5.87
N CYS A 99 1.26 16.79 6.59
CA CYS A 99 2.57 16.39 6.10
C CYS A 99 2.46 15.39 4.94
N ILE A 100 1.59 14.38 5.08
CA ILE A 100 1.30 13.42 4.01
C ILE A 100 0.62 14.14 2.84
N ILE A 101 -0.34 15.02 3.12
CA ILE A 101 -1.03 15.81 2.09
C ILE A 101 -0.01 16.62 1.25
N LYS A 102 0.94 17.31 1.90
CA LYS A 102 2.03 18.03 1.22
C LYS A 102 2.87 17.12 0.34
N LYS A 103 3.17 15.89 0.79
CA LYS A 103 3.96 14.93 0.03
C LYS A 103 3.22 14.37 -1.19
N VAL A 104 1.90 14.17 -1.11
CA VAL A 104 1.11 13.62 -2.23
C VAL A 104 0.86 14.64 -3.33
N HIS A 105 0.97 15.95 -3.08
CA HIS A 105 0.80 17.00 -4.11
C HIS A 105 1.77 16.87 -5.30
N ARG A 106 2.88 16.15 -5.15
CA ARG A 106 3.80 15.87 -6.27
C ARG A 106 3.29 14.80 -7.24
N LEU A 107 2.27 14.03 -6.83
CA LEU A 107 1.72 12.94 -7.62
C LEU A 107 0.72 13.49 -8.63
N ASP A 108 0.71 12.90 -9.83
CA ASP A 108 -0.27 13.20 -10.86
C ASP A 108 -1.67 12.74 -10.40
N ILE A 109 -1.74 11.57 -9.74
CA ILE A 109 -2.99 10.99 -9.24
C ILE A 109 -2.75 10.36 -7.85
N PHE A 110 -3.58 10.74 -6.88
CA PHE A 110 -3.63 10.11 -5.56
C PHE A 110 -5.06 9.62 -5.27
N LEU A 111 -5.21 8.32 -5.06
CA LEU A 111 -6.48 7.69 -4.76
C LEU A 111 -6.49 7.20 -3.32
N THR A 112 -7.45 7.68 -2.54
CA THR A 112 -7.67 7.28 -1.16
C THR A 112 -9.16 7.17 -0.91
N TYR A 113 -9.56 6.09 -0.25
CA TYR A 113 -10.94 5.88 0.15
C TYR A 113 -10.96 5.09 1.47
N MET A 114 -11.38 5.77 2.54
CA MET A 114 -11.42 5.26 3.90
C MET A 114 -12.81 5.52 4.48
N SER A 115 -13.81 4.76 4.03
CA SER A 115 -15.21 5.00 4.39
C SER A 115 -15.87 3.78 5.02
N ASP A 116 -16.66 4.01 6.07
CA ASP A 116 -17.41 2.99 6.78
C ASP A 116 -18.58 2.44 5.95
N SER A 117 -19.03 3.17 4.93
CA SER A 117 -20.08 2.69 4.02
C SER A 117 -19.55 1.78 2.91
N CYS A 118 -18.23 1.68 2.75
CA CYS A 118 -17.63 0.85 1.73
C CYS A 118 -17.52 -0.60 2.17
N ILE A 119 -18.06 -1.52 1.37
CA ILE A 119 -17.92 -2.97 1.62
C ILE A 119 -16.44 -3.39 1.66
N MET A 120 -15.58 -2.79 0.83
CA MET A 120 -14.15 -3.13 0.84
C MET A 120 -13.46 -2.64 2.11
N CYS A 121 -13.65 -1.38 2.51
CA CYS A 121 -13.10 -0.88 3.78
C CYS A 121 -13.61 -1.68 4.98
N GLN A 122 -14.90 -2.03 5.01
CA GLN A 122 -15.47 -2.87 6.07
C GLN A 122 -14.80 -4.24 6.12
N ARG A 123 -14.61 -4.90 4.97
CA ARG A 123 -13.89 -6.17 4.89
C ARG A 123 -12.46 -6.05 5.40
N THR A 124 -11.71 -5.06 4.90
CA THR A 124 -10.33 -4.84 5.35
C THR A 124 -10.28 -4.69 6.86
N ARG A 125 -11.17 -3.90 7.48
CA ARG A 125 -11.25 -3.72 8.94
C ARG A 125 -11.62 -4.99 9.69
N ASN A 126 -12.63 -5.70 9.23
CA ASN A 126 -13.06 -6.97 9.85
C ASN A 126 -11.98 -8.06 9.74
N ASP A 127 -11.08 -7.92 8.79
CA ASP A 127 -9.94 -8.81 8.59
C ASP A 127 -8.63 -8.22 9.15
N GLU A 128 -8.69 -7.13 9.93
CA GLU A 128 -7.53 -6.50 10.58
C GLU A 128 -6.42 -6.10 9.61
N GLY A 129 -6.78 -5.80 8.35
CA GLY A 129 -5.82 -5.45 7.30
C GLY A 129 -5.16 -6.65 6.62
N PHE A 130 -5.52 -7.88 6.97
CA PHE A 130 -5.02 -9.10 6.33
C PHE A 130 -6.01 -9.63 5.29
N VAL A 131 -5.61 -9.66 4.02
CA VAL A 131 -6.51 -10.15 2.96
C VAL A 131 -6.83 -11.64 3.13
N ARG A 132 -8.10 -11.94 3.42
CA ARG A 132 -8.62 -13.32 3.45
C ARG A 132 -8.89 -13.83 2.04
N TRP A 133 -7.82 -14.18 1.34
CA TRP A 133 -7.84 -14.64 -0.05
C TRP A 133 -8.81 -15.78 -0.36
N ASN A 134 -8.99 -16.72 0.57
CA ASN A 134 -9.96 -17.82 0.41
C ASN A 134 -11.41 -17.35 0.33
N LYS A 135 -11.73 -16.16 0.86
CA LYS A 135 -13.07 -15.55 0.82
C LYS A 135 -13.24 -14.58 -0.36
N TYR A 136 -12.14 -14.00 -0.85
CA TYR A 136 -12.18 -12.81 -1.71
C TYR A 136 -11.27 -12.93 -2.94
N ALA A 137 -11.14 -14.14 -3.48
CA ALA A 137 -10.20 -14.45 -4.55
C ALA A 137 -10.42 -13.70 -5.88
N ASP A 138 -11.55 -13.03 -6.10
CA ASP A 138 -11.75 -12.19 -7.30
C ASP A 138 -11.39 -10.72 -7.08
N LEU A 139 -11.16 -10.29 -5.83
CA LEU A 139 -10.88 -8.88 -5.53
C LEU A 139 -9.53 -8.39 -6.05
N TRP A 140 -8.57 -9.28 -6.30
CA TRP A 140 -7.30 -8.88 -6.90
C TRP A 140 -7.40 -8.55 -8.38
N LYS A 141 -8.51 -8.88 -9.06
CA LYS A 141 -8.70 -8.52 -10.47
C LYS A 141 -9.11 -7.06 -10.63
N VAL A 142 -9.76 -6.47 -9.62
CA VAL A 142 -10.22 -5.07 -9.67
C VAL A 142 -9.18 -4.10 -9.14
N ASP A 143 -9.03 -2.92 -9.73
CA ASP A 143 -8.22 -1.79 -9.22
C ASP A 143 -8.86 -0.45 -9.56
N GLU A 144 -8.75 0.54 -8.67
CA GLU A 144 -9.16 1.92 -8.99
C GLU A 144 -8.23 2.54 -10.06
N VAL A 145 -7.02 1.99 -10.22
CA VAL A 145 -6.11 2.31 -11.31
C VAL A 145 -6.35 1.35 -12.48
N LYS A 146 -6.97 1.84 -13.56
CA LYS A 146 -7.36 1.03 -14.72
C LYS A 146 -6.26 0.16 -15.33
N SER A 147 -5.00 0.58 -15.29
CA SER A 147 -3.88 -0.21 -15.83
C SER A 147 -3.52 -1.43 -14.97
N LEU A 148 -4.04 -1.52 -13.75
CA LEU A 148 -3.83 -2.59 -12.79
C LEU A 148 -5.07 -3.48 -12.58
N GLU A 149 -6.10 -3.30 -13.43
CA GLU A 149 -7.26 -4.18 -13.54
C GLU A 149 -6.95 -5.34 -14.52
N ILE A 150 -7.51 -6.53 -14.26
CA ILE A 150 -7.24 -7.79 -15.00
C ILE A 150 -8.54 -8.42 -15.50
#